data_AF-A0A1E4HVI4-F1
#
_entry.id   AF-A0A1E4HVI4-F1
#
_cell.length_a   1.000
_cell.length_b   1.000
_cell.length_c   1.000
_cell.angle_alpha   90.00
_cell.angle_beta   90.00
_cell.angle_gamma   90.00
#
_symmetry.space_group_name_H-M   'P 1'
#
loop_
_entity.id
_entity.type
_entity.pdbx_description
1 polymer ?
#
loop_
_entity_poly.entity_id
_entity_poly.type
_entity_poly.pdbx_seq_one_letter_code
_entity_poly.pdbx_strand_id
1 'polypeptide(L)'
;MLPAAVAALVALLALGLSTGLLLGSPVGAGDNGDGARLWCGAGLVPLTPDRTSAWQGGVVLDFATGQRACADPLPSSALEVLRAVTPAGPGTWSLTTLGWTYLAVVVAAAALAGWAASARGPWRAALLAVPLLPLAEPAFGRFLISAYSEPAGLVGTSVLVMGAVVVAVTRRDDRAARVAGALLVAVGGIVAGTAKSGYLPLLAAAAAVLLLTAVGPRGVRGRVPGVVVAVALVALSVGPAVAASQWQDRHYSDVNATDLVFSTVLPEVGPDAVARLGLPPAAAQRSGTAYFPAADPSLPGQSVIAADPDAVHNAALRELATHPAALLHAVGVSVQATQGRGIDYLPSAPWTSASVAPPDGVVTGQQGSDAAALRSWLDSMTVPWWPSAALLAGLLAGAAALVARVRARFPAATAAARVGGLCAATSLALAGLAVLGDGYFEIAKHVWLAAYLVDTTVLALVATLVAGALDHRRTRGVQGRRADA
;
A
#
# COMPACT_ATOMS: atom_id res chain seq x y z
N MET A 1 -20.92 7.24 21.46
CA MET A 1 -19.81 6.52 22.14
C MET A 1 -19.74 5.06 21.70
N LEU A 2 -20.84 4.29 21.70
CA LEU A 2 -20.82 2.88 21.26
C LEU A 2 -20.15 2.62 19.89
N PRO A 3 -20.44 3.37 18.80
CA PRO A 3 -19.79 3.13 17.51
C PRO A 3 -18.27 3.36 17.51
N ALA A 4 -17.79 4.29 18.33
CA ALA A 4 -16.35 4.54 18.51
C ALA A 4 -15.68 3.35 19.21
N ALA A 5 -16.28 2.87 20.30
CA ALA A 5 -15.77 1.71 21.04
C ALA A 5 -15.77 0.44 20.18
N VAL A 6 -16.84 0.19 19.39
CA VAL A 6 -16.91 -0.96 18.49
C VAL A 6 -15.84 -0.88 17.40
N ALA A 7 -15.67 0.27 16.74
CA ALA A 7 -14.64 0.44 15.71
C ALA A 7 -13.23 0.25 16.28
N ALA A 8 -12.96 0.84 17.46
CA ALA A 8 -11.70 0.67 18.17
C ALA A 8 -11.44 -0.81 18.53
N LEU A 9 -12.45 -1.52 19.03
CA LEU A 9 -12.35 -2.93 19.37
C LEU A 9 -12.12 -3.81 18.14
N VAL A 10 -12.81 -3.56 17.02
CA VAL A 10 -12.58 -4.29 15.77
C VAL A 10 -11.16 -4.07 15.28
N ALA A 11 -10.66 -2.84 15.29
CA ALA A 11 -9.26 -2.55 14.93
C ALA A 11 -8.27 -3.28 15.86
N LEU A 12 -8.51 -3.23 17.18
CA LEU A 12 -7.67 -3.88 18.18
C LEU A 12 -7.62 -5.40 17.97
N LEU A 13 -8.78 -6.03 17.76
CA LEU A 13 -8.86 -7.47 17.57
C LEU A 13 -8.27 -7.89 16.21
N ALA A 14 -8.61 -7.17 15.12
CA ALA A 14 -8.13 -7.48 13.78
C ALA A 14 -6.61 -7.50 13.73
N LEU A 15 -5.96 -6.40 14.12
CA LEU A 15 -4.50 -6.28 14.09
C LEU A 15 -3.82 -6.98 15.25
N GLY A 16 -4.37 -6.90 16.46
CA GLY A 16 -3.76 -7.49 17.65
C GLY A 16 -3.72 -9.02 17.62
N LEU A 17 -4.71 -9.66 16.96
CA LEU A 17 -4.70 -11.10 16.72
C LEU A 17 -3.85 -11.46 15.49
N SER A 18 -3.95 -10.71 14.38
CA SER A 18 -3.18 -11.02 13.15
C SER A 18 -1.66 -10.82 13.31
N THR A 19 -1.24 -9.96 14.23
CA THR A 19 0.16 -9.79 14.66
C THR A 19 0.57 -10.72 15.79
N GLY A 20 -0.35 -11.44 16.42
CA GLY A 20 -0.09 -12.27 17.60
C GLY A 20 0.28 -11.48 18.88
N LEU A 21 0.23 -10.14 18.87
CA LEU A 21 0.55 -9.30 20.02
C LEU A 21 -0.38 -9.54 21.21
N LEU A 22 -1.68 -9.73 20.97
CA LEU A 22 -2.65 -10.07 22.01
C LEU A 22 -2.50 -11.51 22.55
N LEU A 23 -1.79 -12.36 21.82
CA LEU A 23 -1.56 -13.77 22.16
C LEU A 23 -0.20 -13.98 22.84
N GLY A 24 0.63 -12.94 22.97
CA GLY A 24 2.00 -13.06 23.47
C GLY A 24 2.92 -13.89 22.57
N SER A 25 2.55 -14.08 21.31
CA SER A 25 3.29 -14.87 20.30
C SER A 25 3.41 -14.04 19.03
N PRO A 26 4.31 -13.04 19.00
CA PRO A 26 4.38 -12.08 17.90
C PRO A 26 4.69 -12.77 16.57
N VAL A 27 3.96 -12.36 15.54
CA VAL A 27 4.10 -12.80 14.15
C VAL A 27 4.51 -11.58 13.33
N GLY A 28 5.65 -11.69 12.66
CA GLY A 28 6.27 -10.57 11.93
C GLY A 28 6.50 -10.86 10.46
N ALA A 29 7.29 -9.99 9.81
CA ALA A 29 7.88 -10.28 8.51
C ALA A 29 9.40 -10.24 8.60
N GLY A 30 10.04 -11.37 8.29
CA GLY A 30 11.50 -11.51 8.27
C GLY A 30 12.13 -10.55 7.27
N ASP A 31 13.37 -10.16 7.55
CA ASP A 31 14.09 -9.18 6.75
C ASP A 31 14.80 -9.83 5.56
N ASN A 32 14.56 -9.28 4.38
CA ASN A 32 15.05 -9.71 3.09
C ASN A 32 16.22 -8.82 2.61
N GLY A 33 16.84 -8.07 3.52
CA GLY A 33 17.93 -7.14 3.23
C GLY A 33 17.48 -5.67 3.14
N ASP A 34 16.18 -5.39 3.06
CA ASP A 34 15.70 -4.01 3.02
C ASP A 34 15.60 -3.37 4.41
N GLY A 35 15.55 -4.16 5.48
CA GLY A 35 15.34 -3.67 6.84
C GLY A 35 16.43 -2.70 7.28
N ALA A 36 17.67 -2.93 6.86
CA ALA A 36 18.81 -2.07 7.17
C ALA A 36 18.57 -0.61 6.78
N ARG A 37 17.82 -0.36 5.70
CA ARG A 37 17.49 0.97 5.20
C ARG A 37 16.74 1.83 6.25
N LEU A 38 16.03 1.19 7.19
CA LEU A 38 15.30 1.85 8.27
C LEU A 38 15.98 1.71 9.63
N TRP A 39 16.26 0.49 10.09
CA TRP A 39 16.69 0.30 11.48
C TRP A 39 18.05 0.98 11.75
N CYS A 40 18.94 1.05 10.76
CA CYS A 40 20.22 1.75 10.94
C CYS A 40 20.02 3.27 11.11
N GLY A 41 18.97 3.84 10.51
CA GLY A 41 18.65 5.27 10.62
C GLY A 41 18.11 5.67 11.99
N ALA A 42 17.64 4.69 12.77
CA ALA A 42 17.20 4.86 14.16
C ALA A 42 18.31 4.53 15.17
N GLY A 43 19.54 4.23 14.72
CA GLY A 43 20.64 3.87 15.62
C GLY A 43 20.44 2.50 16.29
N LEU A 44 19.68 1.62 15.64
CA LEU A 44 19.49 0.24 16.09
C LEU A 44 20.57 -0.67 15.51
N VAL A 45 20.88 -1.76 16.21
CA VAL A 45 21.71 -2.86 15.70
C VAL A 45 21.04 -4.19 16.08
N PRO A 46 20.76 -5.09 15.11
CA PRO A 46 20.20 -6.41 15.37
C PRO A 46 21.00 -7.20 16.42
N LEU A 47 20.31 -7.83 17.39
CA LEU A 47 20.93 -8.73 18.37
C LEU A 47 21.09 -10.15 17.83
N THR A 48 21.79 -10.26 16.70
CA THR A 48 22.21 -11.51 16.06
C THR A 48 23.75 -11.64 16.11
N PRO A 49 24.33 -12.84 15.95
CA PRO A 49 25.79 -13.02 16.01
C PRO A 49 26.56 -12.18 14.99
N ASP A 50 26.00 -11.98 13.80
CA ASP A 50 26.56 -11.21 12.69
C ASP A 50 26.08 -9.74 12.65
N ARG A 51 25.21 -9.35 13.59
CA ARG A 51 24.61 -8.00 13.70
C ARG A 51 23.81 -7.57 12.47
N THR A 52 23.27 -8.53 11.72
CA THR A 52 22.33 -8.30 10.62
C THR A 52 20.98 -8.95 10.88
N SER A 53 19.90 -8.32 10.42
CA SER A 53 18.56 -8.89 10.41
C SER A 53 18.24 -9.64 9.12
N ALA A 54 18.99 -9.37 8.05
CA ALA A 54 18.75 -9.92 6.73
C ALA A 54 18.95 -11.44 6.72
N TRP A 55 17.99 -12.16 6.15
CA TRP A 55 18.09 -13.58 5.82
C TRP A 55 18.34 -14.51 7.02
N GLN A 56 17.91 -14.11 8.21
CA GLN A 56 18.14 -14.89 9.42
C GLN A 56 17.24 -16.13 9.56
N GLY A 57 16.31 -16.37 8.62
CA GLY A 57 15.33 -17.46 8.71
C GLY A 57 14.21 -17.24 9.73
N GLY A 58 14.11 -16.02 10.27
CA GLY A 58 13.07 -15.59 11.20
C GLY A 58 13.01 -14.07 11.31
N VAL A 59 12.07 -13.58 12.11
CA VAL A 59 11.91 -12.16 12.41
C VAL A 59 12.83 -11.79 13.55
N VAL A 60 13.86 -10.97 13.30
CA VAL A 60 14.69 -10.44 14.37
C VAL A 60 13.88 -9.39 15.14
N LEU A 61 13.55 -9.69 16.40
CA LEU A 61 12.76 -8.81 17.24
C LEU A 61 13.61 -7.89 18.09
N ASP A 62 14.80 -8.32 18.50
CA ASP A 62 15.57 -7.63 19.53
C ASP A 62 16.76 -6.87 18.91
N PHE A 63 16.92 -5.61 19.34
CA PHE A 63 17.92 -4.68 18.85
C PHE A 63 18.64 -4.02 20.02
N ALA A 64 19.94 -3.77 19.86
CA ALA A 64 20.68 -2.82 20.68
C ALA A 64 20.34 -1.38 20.24
N THR A 65 20.28 -0.45 21.20
CA THR A 65 20.01 0.98 20.96
C THR A 65 21.23 1.86 21.25
N GLY A 66 21.14 3.15 20.93
CA GLY A 66 22.17 4.14 21.26
C GLY A 66 23.38 4.13 20.32
N GLN A 67 23.30 3.43 19.19
CA GLN A 67 24.34 3.46 18.16
C GLN A 67 24.18 4.71 17.29
N ARG A 68 25.27 5.11 16.64
CA ARG A 68 25.22 6.20 15.66
C ARG A 68 24.37 5.75 14.48
N ALA A 69 23.41 6.58 14.08
CA ALA A 69 22.62 6.34 12.87
C ALA A 69 23.53 6.25 11.63
N CYS A 70 23.16 5.40 10.67
CA CYS A 70 23.85 5.29 9.39
C CYS A 70 23.83 6.63 8.62
N ALA A 71 24.76 6.78 7.67
CA ALA A 71 25.04 8.06 7.03
C ALA A 71 23.93 8.55 6.10
N ASP A 72 23.28 7.66 5.35
CA ASP A 72 22.22 7.99 4.40
C ASP A 72 21.01 7.03 4.54
N PRO A 73 20.25 7.09 5.66
CA PRO A 73 19.08 6.24 5.86
C PRO A 73 17.95 6.63 4.90
N LEU A 74 17.07 5.66 4.58
CA LEU A 74 15.92 5.91 3.72
C LEU A 74 15.00 7.00 4.33
N PRO A 75 14.75 8.13 3.63
CA PRO A 75 13.76 9.10 4.05
C PRO A 75 12.36 8.46 4.01
N SER A 76 11.76 8.24 5.17
CA SER A 76 10.48 7.54 5.29
C SER A 76 9.72 7.96 6.54
N SER A 77 8.40 8.07 6.46
CA SER A 77 7.55 8.20 7.65
C SER A 77 7.72 7.01 8.62
N ALA A 78 8.04 5.81 8.11
CA ALA A 78 8.33 4.65 8.94
C ALA A 78 9.58 4.86 9.80
N LEU A 79 10.61 5.53 9.25
CA LEU A 79 11.81 5.88 10.00
C LEU A 79 11.49 6.87 11.14
N GLU A 80 10.66 7.86 10.87
CA GLU A 80 10.29 8.86 11.87
C GLU A 80 9.46 8.23 13.01
N VAL A 81 8.55 7.31 12.69
CA VAL A 81 7.84 6.53 13.71
C VAL A 81 8.83 5.66 14.50
N LEU A 82 9.75 4.97 13.83
CA LEU A 82 10.74 4.11 14.47
C LEU A 82 11.64 4.91 15.43
N ARG A 83 12.11 6.09 15.01
CA ARG A 83 12.88 7.03 15.85
C ARG A 83 12.10 7.48 17.06
N ALA A 84 10.82 7.81 16.89
CA ALA A 84 9.97 8.28 17.99
C ALA A 84 9.77 7.24 19.09
N VAL A 85 9.87 5.95 18.76
CA VAL A 85 9.68 4.84 19.72
C VAL A 85 10.97 4.15 20.13
N THR A 86 12.12 4.60 19.60
CA THR A 86 13.44 4.05 19.92
C THR A 86 14.10 4.90 21.01
N PRO A 87 14.55 4.29 22.12
CA PRO A 87 15.33 4.99 23.14
C PRO A 87 16.63 5.56 22.58
N ALA A 88 16.94 6.82 22.91
CA ALA A 88 18.15 7.50 22.43
C ALA A 88 19.46 6.98 23.07
N GLY A 89 19.37 6.38 24.27
CA GLY A 89 20.53 5.88 25.02
C GLY A 89 20.86 4.41 24.73
N PRO A 90 22.02 3.92 25.20
CA PRO A 90 22.37 2.50 25.15
C PRO A 90 21.37 1.64 25.91
N GLY A 91 21.01 0.50 25.33
CA GLY A 91 20.01 -0.42 25.89
C GLY A 91 19.58 -1.48 24.88
N THR A 92 18.46 -2.13 25.19
CA THR A 92 17.78 -3.07 24.29
C THR A 92 16.39 -2.56 23.97
N TRP A 93 15.92 -2.88 22.77
CA TRP A 93 14.59 -2.51 22.27
C TRP A 93 14.02 -3.64 21.44
N SER A 94 12.70 -3.85 21.57
CA SER A 94 11.99 -4.88 20.81
C SER A 94 11.12 -4.26 19.72
N LEU A 95 11.18 -4.85 18.52
CA LEU A 95 10.37 -4.52 17.36
C LEU A 95 8.87 -4.63 17.62
N THR A 96 8.47 -5.43 18.62
CA THR A 96 7.07 -5.49 19.08
C THR A 96 6.55 -4.14 19.58
N THR A 97 7.43 -3.26 20.09
CA THR A 97 7.09 -1.88 20.49
C THR A 97 6.59 -1.06 19.31
N LEU A 98 7.22 -1.22 18.13
CA LEU A 98 6.75 -0.59 16.90
C LEU A 98 5.39 -1.16 16.48
N GLY A 99 5.21 -2.48 16.55
CA GLY A 99 3.92 -3.13 16.28
C GLY A 99 2.77 -2.60 17.15
N TRP A 100 3.00 -2.49 18.46
CA TRP A 100 2.04 -1.88 19.40
C TRP A 100 1.75 -0.41 19.09
N THR A 101 2.75 0.34 18.63
CA THR A 101 2.58 1.76 18.27
C THR A 101 1.68 1.90 17.05
N TYR A 102 1.94 1.13 15.98
CA TYR A 102 1.07 1.12 14.81
C TYR A 102 -0.36 0.67 15.14
N LEU A 103 -0.51 -0.37 15.97
CA LEU A 103 -1.80 -0.83 16.47
C LEU A 103 -2.55 0.29 17.21
N ALA A 104 -1.90 0.99 18.13
CA ALA A 104 -2.50 2.07 18.90
C ALA A 104 -2.98 3.22 18.00
N VAL A 105 -2.20 3.58 16.96
CA VAL A 105 -2.59 4.60 15.97
C VAL A 105 -3.85 4.19 15.23
N VAL A 106 -3.93 2.95 14.72
CA VAL A 106 -5.11 2.45 14.00
C VAL A 106 -6.33 2.40 14.93
N VAL A 107 -6.18 1.95 16.18
CA VAL A 107 -7.26 1.92 17.18
C VAL A 107 -7.79 3.32 17.47
N ALA A 108 -6.90 4.30 17.69
CA ALA A 108 -7.29 5.68 17.94
C ALA A 108 -8.01 6.31 16.72
N ALA A 109 -7.49 6.06 15.51
CA ALA A 109 -8.11 6.52 14.28
C ALA A 109 -9.49 5.87 14.07
N ALA A 110 -9.63 4.58 14.33
CA ALA A 110 -10.89 3.86 14.24
C ALA A 110 -11.92 4.38 15.25
N ALA A 111 -11.50 4.69 16.48
CA ALA A 111 -12.35 5.31 17.50
C ALA A 111 -12.87 6.69 17.04
N LEU A 112 -11.97 7.54 16.54
CA LEU A 112 -12.31 8.88 16.04
C LEU A 112 -13.24 8.79 14.82
N ALA A 113 -12.93 7.90 13.88
CA ALA A 113 -13.75 7.64 12.70
C ALA A 113 -15.13 7.10 13.08
N GLY A 114 -15.21 6.18 14.05
CA GLY A 114 -16.47 5.61 14.56
C GLY A 114 -17.36 6.67 15.21
N TRP A 115 -16.78 7.57 16.00
CA TRP A 115 -17.48 8.74 16.53
C TRP A 115 -17.99 9.62 15.38
N ALA A 116 -17.12 10.04 14.46
CA ALA A 116 -17.47 10.97 13.39
C ALA A 116 -18.50 10.41 12.40
N ALA A 117 -18.32 9.16 11.96
CA ALA A 117 -19.23 8.47 11.04
C ALA A 117 -20.64 8.29 11.65
N SER A 118 -20.74 8.23 12.98
CA SER A 118 -22.01 8.07 13.69
C SER A 118 -22.83 9.36 13.84
N ALA A 119 -22.33 10.52 13.39
CA ALA A 119 -22.98 11.83 13.56
C ALA A 119 -24.42 11.91 13.01
N ARG A 120 -24.77 11.05 12.05
CA ARG A 120 -26.12 10.99 11.45
C ARG A 120 -26.80 9.62 11.65
N GLY A 121 -26.39 8.88 12.67
CA GLY A 121 -26.93 7.57 13.04
C GLY A 121 -25.83 6.51 13.13
N PRO A 122 -25.91 5.60 14.13
CA PRO A 122 -24.85 4.65 14.45
C PRO A 122 -24.57 3.64 13.33
N TRP A 123 -25.58 3.26 12.54
CA TRP A 123 -25.45 2.30 11.45
C TRP A 123 -24.49 2.75 10.35
N ARG A 124 -24.24 4.06 10.20
CA ARG A 124 -23.29 4.58 9.20
C ARG A 124 -21.85 4.20 9.51
N ALA A 125 -21.53 4.03 10.80
CA ALA A 125 -20.22 3.58 11.23
C ALA A 125 -19.94 2.12 10.82
N ALA A 126 -20.95 1.33 10.46
CA ALA A 126 -20.74 -0.02 9.94
C ALA A 126 -19.91 -0.03 8.64
N LEU A 127 -19.88 1.07 7.88
CA LEU A 127 -19.03 1.18 6.69
C LEU A 127 -17.53 1.20 7.03
N LEU A 128 -17.15 1.43 8.30
CA LEU A 128 -15.75 1.29 8.75
C LEU A 128 -15.28 -0.16 8.75
N ALA A 129 -16.17 -1.15 8.63
CA ALA A 129 -15.77 -2.52 8.37
C ALA A 129 -14.95 -2.66 7.06
N VAL A 130 -15.18 -1.79 6.07
CA VAL A 130 -14.49 -1.80 4.77
C VAL A 130 -12.97 -1.67 4.92
N PRO A 131 -12.42 -0.65 5.60
CA PRO A 131 -10.97 -0.58 5.85
C PRO A 131 -10.48 -1.45 7.01
N LEU A 132 -11.33 -1.83 7.97
CA LEU A 132 -10.88 -2.52 9.19
C LEU A 132 -10.81 -4.04 9.06
N LEU A 133 -11.77 -4.67 8.39
CA LEU A 133 -11.80 -6.14 8.28
C LEU A 133 -10.61 -6.73 7.51
N PRO A 134 -10.11 -6.11 6.41
CA PRO A 134 -8.93 -6.64 5.74
C PRO A 134 -7.71 -6.70 6.67
N LEU A 135 -7.59 -5.82 7.67
CA LEU A 135 -6.45 -5.84 8.61
C LEU A 135 -6.39 -7.11 9.49
N ALA A 136 -7.47 -7.89 9.53
CA ALA A 136 -7.50 -9.19 10.23
C ALA A 136 -6.76 -10.29 9.46
N GLU A 137 -6.49 -10.09 8.17
CA GLU A 137 -5.70 -11.01 7.34
C GLU A 137 -4.22 -10.99 7.79
N PRO A 138 -3.66 -12.14 8.24
CA PRO A 138 -2.27 -12.23 8.68
C PRO A 138 -1.25 -11.73 7.67
N ALA A 139 -1.52 -11.88 6.37
CA ALA A 139 -0.65 -11.35 5.32
C ALA A 139 -0.41 -9.83 5.43
N PHE A 140 -1.36 -9.07 5.99
CA PHE A 140 -1.20 -7.64 6.24
C PHE A 140 -0.68 -7.35 7.66
N GLY A 141 -1.27 -8.00 8.67
CA GLY A 141 -0.95 -7.76 10.07
C GLY A 141 0.53 -7.97 10.39
N ARG A 142 1.11 -9.07 9.90
CA ARG A 142 2.49 -9.47 10.22
C ARG A 142 3.54 -8.41 9.87
N PHE A 143 3.31 -7.58 8.86
CA PHE A 143 4.25 -6.52 8.50
C PHE A 143 4.40 -5.46 9.59
N LEU A 144 3.40 -5.23 10.46
CA LEU A 144 3.53 -4.27 11.56
C LEU A 144 4.71 -4.58 12.51
N ILE A 145 5.18 -5.83 12.53
CA ILE A 145 6.38 -6.26 13.23
C ILE A 145 7.45 -6.59 12.18
N SER A 146 7.98 -5.55 11.54
CA SER A 146 9.08 -5.63 10.57
C SER A 146 9.84 -4.31 10.52
N ALA A 147 11.08 -4.35 10.02
CA ALA A 147 11.89 -3.16 9.78
C ALA A 147 11.68 -2.57 8.37
N TYR A 148 10.48 -2.74 7.81
CA TYR A 148 10.11 -2.27 6.48
C TYR A 148 9.37 -0.93 6.52
N SER A 149 9.21 -0.29 5.35
CA SER A 149 8.43 0.96 5.23
C SER A 149 6.93 0.70 5.01
N GLU A 150 6.64 -0.48 4.48
CA GLU A 150 5.34 -1.07 4.22
C GLU A 150 4.33 -0.90 5.37
N PRO A 151 4.70 -1.04 6.66
CA PRO A 151 3.79 -0.88 7.79
C PRO A 151 3.22 0.52 7.94
N ALA A 152 4.06 1.56 7.79
CA ALA A 152 3.60 2.95 7.81
C ALA A 152 2.67 3.22 6.61
N GLY A 153 2.99 2.64 5.45
CA GLY A 153 2.12 2.60 4.27
C GLY A 153 0.72 2.06 4.57
N LEU A 154 0.64 0.85 5.17
CA LEU A 154 -0.63 0.20 5.53
C LEU A 154 -1.42 1.01 6.57
N VAL A 155 -0.76 1.42 7.66
CA VAL A 155 -1.40 2.20 8.73
C VAL A 155 -1.94 3.51 8.17
N GLY A 156 -1.13 4.29 7.46
CA GLY A 156 -1.56 5.54 6.85
C GLY A 156 -2.70 5.34 5.85
N THR A 157 -2.65 4.29 5.03
CA THR A 157 -3.70 3.96 4.06
C THR A 157 -5.02 3.62 4.77
N SER A 158 -4.98 2.81 5.81
CA SER A 158 -6.17 2.46 6.59
C SER A 158 -6.81 3.71 7.22
N VAL A 159 -5.99 4.63 7.77
CA VAL A 159 -6.42 5.90 8.37
C VAL A 159 -7.04 6.82 7.31
N LEU A 160 -6.43 6.90 6.12
CA LEU A 160 -6.97 7.63 4.98
C LEU A 160 -8.34 7.10 4.59
N VAL A 161 -8.49 5.79 4.41
CA VAL A 161 -9.75 5.18 3.98
C VAL A 161 -10.83 5.34 5.05
N MET A 162 -10.48 5.21 6.35
CA MET A 162 -11.40 5.53 7.45
C MET A 162 -11.87 6.99 7.39
N GLY A 163 -10.98 7.95 7.11
CA GLY A 163 -11.33 9.34 6.88
C GLY A 163 -12.24 9.54 5.66
N ALA A 164 -11.96 8.85 4.56
CA ALA A 164 -12.78 8.87 3.35
C ALA A 164 -14.19 8.31 3.61
N VAL A 165 -14.32 7.25 4.41
CA VAL A 165 -15.61 6.72 4.90
C VAL A 165 -16.36 7.80 5.67
N VAL A 166 -15.72 8.47 6.64
CA VAL A 166 -16.33 9.57 7.40
C VAL A 166 -16.83 10.66 6.47
N VAL A 167 -16.01 11.09 5.51
CA VAL A 167 -16.37 12.11 4.51
C VAL A 167 -17.55 11.68 3.64
N ALA A 168 -17.63 10.40 3.28
CA ALA A 168 -18.68 9.83 2.44
C ALA A 168 -20.03 9.73 3.16
N VAL A 169 -20.03 9.43 4.46
CA VAL A 169 -21.26 9.22 5.24
C VAL A 169 -21.75 10.47 5.99
N THR A 170 -20.99 11.57 5.98
CA THR A 170 -21.37 12.84 6.63
C THR A 170 -21.83 13.89 5.62
N ARG A 171 -22.53 14.92 6.10
CA ARG A 171 -22.93 16.11 5.33
C ARG A 171 -22.06 17.29 5.72
N ARG A 172 -21.99 18.30 4.85
CA ARG A 172 -21.25 19.55 5.10
C ARG A 172 -21.62 20.25 6.41
N ASP A 173 -22.87 20.09 6.86
CA ASP A 173 -23.37 20.70 8.08
C ASP A 173 -22.85 19.99 9.35
N ASP A 174 -22.38 18.75 9.22
CA ASP A 174 -21.76 17.97 10.30
C ASP A 174 -20.29 18.38 10.49
N ARG A 175 -20.07 19.66 10.82
CA ARG A 175 -18.75 20.33 10.70
C ARG A 175 -17.64 19.58 11.43
N ALA A 176 -17.84 19.26 12.71
CA ALA A 176 -16.83 18.60 13.53
C ALA A 176 -16.46 17.20 12.99
N ALA A 177 -17.46 16.42 12.58
CA ALA A 177 -17.25 15.09 12.00
C ALA A 177 -16.51 15.15 10.66
N ARG A 178 -16.82 16.14 9.80
CA ARG A 178 -16.10 16.32 8.53
C ARG A 178 -14.69 16.83 8.72
N VAL A 179 -14.44 17.69 9.70
CA VAL A 179 -13.08 18.12 10.06
C VAL A 179 -12.27 16.92 10.53
N ALA A 180 -12.82 16.07 11.41
CA ALA A 180 -12.16 14.84 11.81
C ALA A 180 -11.88 13.91 10.60
N GLY A 181 -12.86 13.75 9.70
CA GLY A 181 -12.66 12.98 8.46
C GLY A 181 -11.56 13.56 7.57
N ALA A 182 -11.51 14.88 7.38
CA ALA A 182 -10.46 15.56 6.61
C ALA A 182 -9.08 15.43 7.27
N LEU A 183 -8.99 15.53 8.59
CA LEU A 183 -7.74 15.33 9.34
C LEU A 183 -7.25 13.88 9.20
N LEU A 184 -8.13 12.88 9.30
CA LEU A 184 -7.78 11.48 9.07
C LEU A 184 -7.28 11.25 7.64
N VAL A 185 -7.96 11.81 6.63
CA VAL A 185 -7.49 11.74 5.23
C VAL A 185 -6.11 12.39 5.08
N ALA A 186 -5.90 13.56 5.67
CA ALA A 186 -4.65 14.29 5.54
C ALA A 186 -3.48 13.57 6.23
N VAL A 187 -3.65 13.20 7.50
CA VAL A 187 -2.63 12.49 8.28
C VAL A 187 -2.34 11.12 7.67
N GLY A 188 -3.38 10.35 7.35
CA GLY A 188 -3.23 9.05 6.71
C GLY A 188 -2.52 9.15 5.35
N GLY A 189 -2.88 10.15 4.54
CA GLY A 189 -2.22 10.44 3.27
C GLY A 189 -0.74 10.78 3.42
N ILE A 190 -0.39 11.70 4.33
CA ILE A 190 1.01 12.07 4.60
C ILE A 190 1.81 10.85 5.03
N VAL A 191 1.32 10.10 6.02
CA VAL A 191 2.02 8.93 6.56
C VAL A 191 2.21 7.87 5.49
N ALA A 192 1.14 7.52 4.75
CA ALA A 192 1.22 6.47 3.75
C ALA A 192 2.09 6.87 2.55
N GLY A 193 1.88 8.09 2.07
CA GLY A 193 2.52 8.63 0.88
C GLY A 193 4.00 8.95 1.02
N THR A 194 4.45 9.23 2.24
CA THR A 194 5.87 9.47 2.55
C THR A 194 6.56 8.25 3.15
N ALA A 195 5.89 7.09 3.21
CA ALA A 195 6.52 5.85 3.66
C ALA A 195 7.50 5.29 2.61
N LYS A 196 7.14 5.37 1.32
CA LYS A 196 7.95 4.85 0.20
C LYS A 196 7.57 5.58 -1.09
N SER A 197 8.50 5.75 -2.03
CA SER A 197 8.25 6.38 -3.34
C SER A 197 7.13 5.68 -4.13
N GLY A 198 7.04 4.35 -4.05
CA GLY A 198 5.95 3.58 -4.66
C GLY A 198 4.55 3.89 -4.11
N TYR A 199 4.44 4.65 -3.01
CA TYR A 199 3.16 4.97 -2.35
C TYR A 199 2.65 6.39 -2.63
N LEU A 200 3.31 7.16 -3.50
CA LEU A 200 2.85 8.48 -3.96
C LEU A 200 1.38 8.52 -4.44
N PRO A 201 0.81 7.49 -5.09
CA PRO A 201 -0.61 7.48 -5.44
C PRO A 201 -1.56 7.72 -4.25
N LEU A 202 -1.15 7.40 -3.02
CA LEU A 202 -1.93 7.66 -1.82
C LEU A 202 -2.00 9.14 -1.44
N LEU A 203 -0.94 9.93 -1.72
CA LEU A 203 -0.99 11.39 -1.59
C LEU A 203 -1.99 12.00 -2.57
N ALA A 204 -1.97 11.53 -3.82
CA ALA A 204 -2.90 11.97 -4.84
C ALA A 204 -4.35 11.65 -4.46
N ALA A 205 -4.60 10.43 -3.95
CA ALA A 205 -5.90 10.02 -3.45
C ALA A 205 -6.37 10.90 -2.27
N ALA A 206 -5.50 11.16 -1.29
CA ALA A 206 -5.81 12.04 -0.16
C ALA A 206 -6.13 13.47 -0.61
N ALA A 207 -5.30 14.05 -1.49
CA ALA A 207 -5.52 15.38 -2.05
C ALA A 207 -6.87 15.45 -2.79
N ALA A 208 -7.20 14.44 -3.62
CA ALA A 208 -8.46 14.39 -4.33
C ALA A 208 -9.67 14.35 -3.37
N VAL A 209 -9.62 13.53 -2.32
CA VAL A 209 -10.69 13.48 -1.31
C VAL A 209 -10.84 14.83 -0.58
N LEU A 210 -9.73 15.47 -0.22
CA LEU A 210 -9.72 16.77 0.47
C LEU A 210 -10.27 17.90 -0.41
N LEU A 211 -9.84 17.97 -1.69
CA LEU A 211 -10.33 18.95 -2.66
C LEU A 211 -11.84 18.83 -2.90
N LEU A 212 -12.38 17.60 -2.82
CA LEU A 212 -13.81 17.33 -2.96
C LEU A 212 -14.59 17.47 -1.64
N THR A 213 -13.91 17.70 -0.53
CA THR A 213 -14.52 17.81 0.80
C THR A 213 -15.03 19.23 1.06
N ALA A 214 -16.33 19.36 1.33
CA ALA A 214 -16.94 20.62 1.71
C ALA A 214 -17.42 20.61 3.17
N VAL A 215 -17.09 21.66 3.92
CA VAL A 215 -17.45 21.87 5.33
C VAL A 215 -18.20 23.20 5.48
N GLY A 216 -19.38 23.18 6.09
CA GLY A 216 -20.19 24.37 6.35
C GLY A 216 -21.01 24.86 5.13
N PRO A 217 -20.93 26.15 4.76
CA PRO A 217 -21.88 26.78 3.84
C PRO A 217 -21.91 26.17 2.43
N ARG A 218 -23.00 26.41 1.69
CA ARG A 218 -23.10 26.02 0.26
C ARG A 218 -22.13 26.87 -0.60
N GLY A 219 -21.77 26.34 -1.77
CA GLY A 219 -20.92 27.05 -2.74
C GLY A 219 -19.43 26.94 -2.47
N VAL A 220 -18.64 27.84 -3.08
CA VAL A 220 -17.17 27.82 -3.05
C VAL A 220 -16.62 27.94 -1.63
N ARG A 221 -17.23 28.79 -0.78
CA ARG A 221 -16.80 29.01 0.61
C ARG A 221 -16.75 27.72 1.44
N GLY A 222 -17.67 26.78 1.20
CA GLY A 222 -17.68 25.50 1.90
C GLY A 222 -16.53 24.58 1.50
N ARG A 223 -15.91 24.76 0.33
CA ARG A 223 -14.78 23.93 -0.14
C ARG A 223 -13.42 24.43 0.34
N VAL A 224 -13.33 25.71 0.77
CA VAL A 224 -12.07 26.32 1.21
C VAL A 224 -11.35 25.49 2.28
N PRO A 225 -12.01 24.98 3.34
CA PRO A 225 -11.31 24.15 4.33
C PRO A 225 -10.66 22.91 3.72
N GLY A 226 -11.36 22.21 2.81
CA GLY A 226 -10.82 21.04 2.12
C GLY A 226 -9.62 21.40 1.24
N VAL A 227 -9.69 22.51 0.50
CA VAL A 227 -8.59 23.02 -0.33
C VAL A 227 -7.38 23.42 0.52
N VAL A 228 -7.59 24.13 1.63
CA VAL A 228 -6.50 24.53 2.54
C VAL A 228 -5.79 23.31 3.12
N VAL A 229 -6.55 22.31 3.56
CA VAL A 229 -5.96 21.06 4.08
C VAL A 229 -5.25 20.27 2.97
N ALA A 230 -5.76 20.26 1.74
CA ALA A 230 -5.07 19.65 0.60
C ALA A 230 -3.74 20.34 0.29
N VAL A 231 -3.71 21.69 0.29
CA VAL A 231 -2.48 22.45 0.09
C VAL A 231 -1.48 22.19 1.22
N ALA A 232 -1.94 22.15 2.47
CA ALA A 232 -1.08 21.81 3.61
C ALA A 232 -0.52 20.39 3.50
N LEU A 233 -1.34 19.40 3.10
CA LEU A 233 -0.89 18.03 2.85
C LEU A 233 0.23 17.99 1.81
N VAL A 234 0.06 18.68 0.68
CA VAL A 234 1.07 18.72 -0.39
C VAL A 234 2.34 19.41 0.12
N ALA A 235 2.21 20.58 0.75
CA ALA A 235 3.35 21.33 1.28
C ALA A 235 4.17 20.52 2.30
N LEU A 236 3.50 19.76 3.18
CA LEU A 236 4.17 18.91 4.17
C LEU A 236 4.78 17.63 3.58
N SER A 237 4.29 17.17 2.42
CA SER A 237 4.71 15.88 1.84
C SER A 237 5.74 16.02 0.72
N VAL A 238 5.79 17.15 0.01
CA VAL A 238 6.67 17.33 -1.15
C VAL A 238 8.15 17.15 -0.78
N GLY A 239 8.61 17.75 0.32
CA GLY A 239 10.00 17.61 0.77
C GLY A 239 10.39 16.15 1.03
N PRO A 240 9.69 15.44 1.93
CA PRO A 240 9.92 14.02 2.17
C PRO A 240 9.78 13.12 0.93
N ALA A 241 8.77 13.37 0.08
CA ALA A 241 8.57 12.62 -1.16
C ALA A 241 9.75 12.79 -2.13
N VAL A 242 10.20 14.02 -2.35
CA VAL A 242 11.36 14.30 -3.19
C VAL A 242 12.63 13.68 -2.61
N ALA A 243 12.83 13.77 -1.28
CA ALA A 243 13.97 13.15 -0.62
C ALA A 243 13.98 11.62 -0.79
N ALA A 244 12.82 10.98 -0.64
CA ALA A 244 12.68 9.53 -0.85
C ALA A 244 12.95 9.13 -2.30
N SER A 245 12.42 9.88 -3.28
CA SER A 245 12.72 9.64 -4.71
C SER A 245 14.21 9.82 -5.01
N GLN A 246 14.82 10.92 -4.59
CA GLN A 246 16.25 11.14 -4.80
C GLN A 246 17.12 10.08 -4.11
N TRP A 247 16.71 9.60 -2.94
CA TRP A 247 17.39 8.50 -2.26
C TRP A 247 17.28 7.21 -3.07
N GLN A 248 16.10 6.91 -3.61
CA GLN A 248 15.88 5.76 -4.49
C GLN A 248 16.76 5.84 -5.74
N ASP A 249 16.82 7.01 -6.39
CA ASP A 249 17.63 7.22 -7.61
C ASP A 249 19.12 6.99 -7.34
N ARG A 250 19.65 7.48 -6.20
CA ARG A 250 21.06 7.30 -5.84
C ARG A 250 21.46 5.86 -5.54
N HIS A 251 20.53 5.02 -5.08
CA HIS A 251 20.84 3.67 -4.59
C HIS A 251 20.32 2.55 -5.50
N TYR A 252 19.31 2.81 -6.32
CA TYR A 252 18.56 1.78 -7.06
C TYR A 252 18.29 2.15 -8.53
N SER A 253 18.80 3.24 -9.07
CA SER A 253 18.58 3.59 -10.49
C SER A 253 19.02 2.47 -11.45
N ASP A 254 20.25 1.96 -11.29
CA ASP A 254 20.76 0.83 -12.09
C ASP A 254 19.93 -0.44 -11.90
N VAL A 255 19.52 -0.73 -10.65
CA VAL A 255 18.73 -1.91 -10.29
C VAL A 255 17.36 -1.85 -10.95
N ASN A 256 16.63 -0.75 -10.74
CA ASN A 256 15.28 -0.55 -11.26
C ASN A 256 15.29 -0.51 -12.79
N ALA A 257 16.30 0.10 -13.42
CA ALA A 257 16.46 0.07 -14.87
C ALA A 257 16.71 -1.34 -15.40
N THR A 258 17.58 -2.11 -14.73
CA THR A 258 17.85 -3.52 -15.08
C THR A 258 16.59 -4.36 -14.96
N ASP A 259 15.89 -4.29 -13.83
CA ASP A 259 14.70 -5.09 -13.58
C ASP A 259 13.55 -4.69 -14.53
N LEU A 260 13.31 -3.39 -14.76
CA LEU A 260 12.30 -2.95 -15.73
C LEU A 260 12.58 -3.49 -17.14
N VAL A 261 13.83 -3.41 -17.61
CA VAL A 261 14.23 -3.90 -18.94
C VAL A 261 14.09 -5.41 -19.03
N PHE A 262 14.79 -6.15 -18.17
CA PHE A 262 14.96 -7.59 -18.33
C PHE A 262 13.79 -8.39 -17.78
N SER A 263 13.12 -7.93 -16.73
CA SER A 263 11.98 -8.64 -16.15
C SER A 263 10.63 -8.22 -16.73
N THR A 264 10.52 -7.04 -17.38
CA THR A 264 9.24 -6.56 -17.93
C THR A 264 9.29 -6.23 -19.41
N VAL A 265 10.13 -5.30 -19.87
CA VAL A 265 10.10 -4.86 -21.29
C VAL A 265 10.44 -5.99 -22.25
N LEU A 266 11.54 -6.72 -22.03
CA LEU A 266 11.92 -7.80 -22.93
C LEU A 266 10.92 -8.97 -22.94
N PRO A 267 10.36 -9.42 -21.80
CA PRO A 267 9.29 -10.42 -21.80
C PRO A 267 8.00 -9.98 -22.50
N GLU A 268 7.61 -8.71 -22.36
CA GLU A 268 6.31 -8.20 -22.83
C GLU A 268 6.34 -7.68 -24.28
N VAL A 269 7.41 -6.98 -24.66
CA VAL A 269 7.58 -6.37 -25.99
C VAL A 269 8.35 -7.28 -26.93
N GLY A 270 9.22 -8.14 -26.39
CA GLY A 270 10.04 -9.07 -27.16
C GLY A 270 11.43 -8.52 -27.53
N PRO A 271 12.21 -9.30 -28.29
CA PRO A 271 13.63 -9.04 -28.53
C PRO A 271 13.90 -7.77 -29.35
N ASP A 272 12.93 -7.30 -30.14
CA ASP A 272 13.07 -6.09 -30.96
C ASP A 272 13.28 -4.81 -30.13
N ALA A 273 12.87 -4.82 -28.85
CA ALA A 273 13.08 -3.70 -27.94
C ALA A 273 14.57 -3.46 -27.63
N VAL A 274 15.42 -4.49 -27.69
CA VAL A 274 16.85 -4.42 -27.34
C VAL A 274 17.57 -3.30 -28.09
N ALA A 275 17.41 -3.23 -29.41
CA ALA A 275 18.07 -2.20 -30.22
C ALA A 275 17.55 -0.78 -29.90
N ARG A 276 16.26 -0.65 -29.57
CA ARG A 276 15.64 0.65 -29.24
C ARG A 276 15.99 1.15 -27.85
N LEU A 277 16.34 0.23 -26.95
CA LEU A 277 16.92 0.51 -25.62
C LEU A 277 18.42 0.80 -25.66
N GLY A 278 19.06 0.72 -26.83
CA GLY A 278 20.51 0.91 -26.98
C GLY A 278 21.34 -0.26 -26.42
N LEU A 279 20.72 -1.42 -26.22
CA LEU A 279 21.36 -2.59 -25.63
C LEU A 279 21.97 -3.50 -26.73
N PRO A 280 23.02 -4.27 -26.41
CA PRO A 280 23.61 -5.20 -27.36
C PRO A 280 22.62 -6.35 -27.69
N PRO A 281 22.63 -6.92 -28.91
CA PRO A 281 21.71 -8.00 -29.30
C PRO A 281 21.71 -9.20 -28.35
N ALA A 282 22.84 -9.50 -27.70
CA ALA A 282 22.96 -10.58 -26.72
C ALA A 282 22.06 -10.39 -25.48
N ALA A 283 21.60 -9.16 -25.19
CA ALA A 283 20.67 -8.88 -24.09
C ALA A 283 19.33 -9.61 -24.25
N ALA A 284 18.87 -9.83 -25.49
CA ALA A 284 17.63 -10.55 -25.76
C ALA A 284 17.61 -11.95 -25.13
N GLN A 285 18.75 -12.63 -25.12
CA GLN A 285 18.89 -13.99 -24.58
C GLN A 285 18.79 -14.04 -23.05
N ARG A 286 18.86 -12.88 -22.40
CA ARG A 286 18.76 -12.73 -20.94
C ARG A 286 17.40 -12.20 -20.51
N SER A 287 16.42 -12.15 -21.40
CA SER A 287 15.03 -11.84 -21.04
C SER A 287 14.55 -12.71 -19.88
N GLY A 288 13.97 -12.07 -18.88
CA GLY A 288 13.50 -12.65 -17.63
C GLY A 288 14.55 -12.78 -16.51
N THR A 289 15.75 -12.24 -16.70
CA THR A 289 16.71 -12.09 -15.59
C THR A 289 16.38 -10.87 -14.72
N ALA A 290 16.80 -10.92 -13.46
CA ALA A 290 16.68 -9.85 -12.49
C ALA A 290 18.06 -9.51 -11.90
N TYR A 291 18.16 -8.33 -11.30
CA TYR A 291 19.39 -7.86 -10.65
C TYR A 291 19.71 -8.64 -9.37
N PHE A 292 18.68 -8.98 -8.60
CA PHE A 292 18.79 -9.78 -7.39
C PHE A 292 18.32 -11.22 -7.63
N PRO A 293 18.75 -12.18 -6.81
CA PRO A 293 19.58 -12.03 -5.60
C PRO A 293 21.07 -11.87 -5.85
N ALA A 294 21.55 -12.16 -7.06
CA ALA A 294 22.95 -12.03 -7.43
C ALA A 294 23.07 -11.22 -8.71
N ALA A 295 23.60 -10.01 -8.60
CA ALA A 295 23.90 -9.18 -9.75
C ALA A 295 24.87 -9.93 -10.66
N ASP A 296 24.57 -9.98 -11.96
CA ASP A 296 25.43 -10.59 -12.97
C ASP A 296 26.27 -9.50 -13.65
N PRO A 297 27.57 -9.38 -13.32
CA PRO A 297 28.43 -8.38 -13.96
C PRO A 297 28.64 -8.65 -15.46
N SER A 298 28.32 -9.85 -15.93
CA SER A 298 28.41 -10.25 -17.34
C SER A 298 27.09 -10.06 -18.11
N LEU A 299 26.05 -9.50 -17.48
CA LEU A 299 24.77 -9.23 -18.13
C LEU A 299 24.98 -8.29 -19.35
N PRO A 300 24.68 -8.74 -20.59
CA PRO A 300 24.88 -7.91 -21.76
C PRO A 300 24.00 -6.65 -21.70
N GLY A 301 24.64 -5.48 -21.71
CA GLY A 301 23.95 -4.19 -21.55
C GLY A 301 24.10 -3.56 -20.16
N GLN A 302 24.69 -4.27 -19.18
CA GLN A 302 24.94 -3.72 -17.84
C GLN A 302 25.76 -2.41 -17.88
N SER A 303 26.78 -2.35 -18.74
CA SER A 303 27.59 -1.13 -18.90
C SER A 303 26.85 0.03 -19.54
N VAL A 304 25.83 -0.25 -20.37
CA VAL A 304 24.95 0.77 -20.95
C VAL A 304 24.01 1.31 -19.88
N ILE A 305 23.40 0.42 -19.09
CA ILE A 305 22.53 0.79 -17.98
C ILE A 305 23.31 1.60 -16.94
N ALA A 306 24.46 1.11 -16.47
CA ALA A 306 25.26 1.78 -15.45
C ALA A 306 25.84 3.13 -15.90
N ALA A 307 25.95 3.37 -17.22
CA ALA A 307 26.41 4.65 -17.75
C ALA A 307 25.32 5.75 -17.69
N ASP A 308 24.05 5.37 -17.88
CA ASP A 308 22.90 6.29 -17.85
C ASP A 308 21.59 5.52 -17.55
N PRO A 309 21.35 5.15 -16.27
CA PRO A 309 20.21 4.32 -15.90
C PRO A 309 18.88 5.04 -16.15
N ASP A 310 18.85 6.36 -15.97
CA ASP A 310 17.67 7.19 -16.20
C ASP A 310 17.28 7.23 -17.68
N ALA A 311 18.26 7.35 -18.59
CA ALA A 311 17.95 7.32 -20.02
C ALA A 311 17.39 5.97 -20.46
N VAL A 312 17.97 4.85 -19.97
CA VAL A 312 17.49 3.50 -20.28
C VAL A 312 16.11 3.26 -19.67
N HIS A 313 15.88 3.64 -18.42
CA HIS A 313 14.58 3.53 -17.76
C HIS A 313 13.51 4.32 -18.52
N ASN A 314 13.80 5.57 -18.90
CA ASN A 314 12.87 6.38 -19.69
C ASN A 314 12.63 5.80 -21.10
N ALA A 315 13.62 5.17 -21.72
CA ALA A 315 13.44 4.46 -22.98
C ALA A 315 12.54 3.23 -22.82
N ALA A 316 12.72 2.46 -21.76
CA ALA A 316 11.86 1.32 -21.40
C ALA A 316 10.39 1.75 -21.20
N LEU A 317 10.14 2.84 -20.49
CA LEU A 317 8.80 3.41 -20.35
C LEU A 317 8.19 3.84 -21.69
N ARG A 318 8.98 4.45 -22.58
CA ARG A 318 8.52 4.82 -23.94
C ARG A 318 8.21 3.58 -24.79
N GLU A 319 9.01 2.53 -24.69
CA GLU A 319 8.74 1.25 -25.36
C GLU A 319 7.41 0.66 -24.90
N LEU A 320 7.14 0.61 -23.59
CA LEU A 320 5.83 0.15 -23.10
C LEU A 320 4.68 1.04 -23.58
N ALA A 321 4.86 2.36 -23.57
CA ALA A 321 3.83 3.31 -24.01
C ALA A 321 3.51 3.18 -25.52
N THR A 322 4.47 2.77 -26.35
CA THR A 322 4.27 2.51 -27.78
C THR A 322 3.72 1.12 -28.08
N HIS A 323 3.68 0.23 -27.08
CA HIS A 323 3.11 -1.12 -27.14
C HIS A 323 1.97 -1.25 -26.12
N PRO A 324 0.79 -0.64 -26.36
CA PRO A 324 -0.27 -0.54 -25.35
C PRO A 324 -0.81 -1.90 -24.87
N ALA A 325 -0.76 -2.94 -25.71
CA ALA A 325 -1.13 -4.29 -25.30
C ALA A 325 -0.17 -4.86 -24.25
N ALA A 326 1.14 -4.70 -24.44
CA ALA A 326 2.19 -5.07 -23.49
C ALA A 326 2.06 -4.27 -22.19
N LEU A 327 1.84 -2.96 -22.27
CA LEU A 327 1.61 -2.12 -21.09
C LEU A 327 0.38 -2.56 -20.29
N LEU A 328 -0.75 -2.82 -20.96
CA LEU A 328 -1.98 -3.29 -20.32
C LEU A 328 -1.79 -4.68 -19.70
N HIS A 329 -1.08 -5.57 -20.38
CA HIS A 329 -0.75 -6.89 -19.86
C HIS A 329 0.12 -6.76 -18.61
N ALA A 330 1.15 -5.92 -18.63
CA ALA A 330 2.04 -5.72 -17.49
C ALA A 330 1.35 -5.14 -16.25
N VAL A 331 0.49 -4.15 -16.43
CA VAL A 331 -0.36 -3.63 -15.34
C VAL A 331 -1.32 -4.72 -14.86
N GLY A 332 -1.88 -5.52 -15.77
CA GLY A 332 -2.73 -6.66 -15.45
C GLY A 332 -2.02 -7.70 -14.57
N VAL A 333 -0.82 -8.12 -14.98
CA VAL A 333 0.07 -9.03 -14.22
C VAL A 333 0.37 -8.48 -12.83
N SER A 334 0.71 -7.19 -12.73
CA SER A 334 0.95 -6.50 -11.45
C SER A 334 -0.28 -6.53 -10.54
N VAL A 335 -1.47 -6.30 -11.09
CA VAL A 335 -2.73 -6.46 -10.35
C VAL A 335 -2.97 -7.90 -9.92
N GLN A 336 -2.63 -8.91 -10.74
CA GLN A 336 -2.73 -10.31 -10.34
C GLN A 336 -1.74 -10.71 -9.24
N ALA A 337 -0.55 -10.13 -9.24
CA ALA A 337 0.46 -10.36 -8.22
C ALA A 337 -0.02 -10.00 -6.79
N THR A 338 -1.09 -9.22 -6.66
CA THR A 338 -1.76 -8.96 -5.36
C THR A 338 -2.27 -10.23 -4.67
N GLN A 339 -2.47 -11.33 -5.41
CA GLN A 339 -2.80 -12.64 -4.83
C GLN A 339 -1.62 -13.25 -4.07
N GLY A 340 -0.39 -12.88 -4.45
CA GLY A 340 0.86 -13.26 -3.78
C GLY A 340 1.14 -12.49 -2.49
N ARG A 341 0.16 -11.78 -1.92
CA ARG A 341 0.29 -10.95 -0.70
C ARG A 341 0.82 -11.69 0.54
N GLY A 342 0.78 -13.02 0.54
CA GLY A 342 1.37 -13.85 1.59
C GLY A 342 2.88 -13.63 1.72
N ILE A 343 3.58 -13.46 0.60
CA ILE A 343 5.03 -13.23 0.52
C ILE A 343 5.78 -14.25 1.39
N ASP A 344 5.56 -15.53 1.08
CA ASP A 344 5.91 -16.67 1.94
C ASP A 344 7.40 -16.87 2.14
N TYR A 345 8.23 -16.29 1.25
CA TYR A 345 9.69 -16.28 1.41
C TYR A 345 10.16 -15.37 2.56
N LEU A 346 9.29 -14.52 3.11
CA LEU A 346 9.56 -13.76 4.33
C LEU A 346 9.04 -14.53 5.55
N PRO A 347 9.92 -15.15 6.36
CA PRO A 347 9.51 -15.96 7.50
C PRO A 347 8.74 -15.12 8.51
N SER A 348 7.74 -15.72 9.16
CA SER A 348 6.85 -14.98 10.07
C SER A 348 7.08 -15.26 11.55
N ALA A 349 7.80 -16.34 11.87
CA ALA A 349 8.16 -16.70 13.24
C ALA A 349 9.35 -15.87 13.74
N PRO A 350 9.43 -15.53 15.04
CA PRO A 350 10.60 -14.90 15.63
C PRO A 350 11.88 -15.70 15.37
N TRP A 351 12.97 -14.98 15.14
CA TRP A 351 14.29 -15.56 14.99
C TRP A 351 14.79 -16.15 16.31
N THR A 352 15.53 -17.25 16.21
CA THR A 352 16.28 -17.88 17.30
C THR A 352 17.64 -18.33 16.78
N SER A 353 18.58 -18.66 17.66
CA SER A 353 19.88 -19.24 17.25
C SER A 353 19.75 -20.59 16.52
N ALA A 354 18.58 -21.24 16.56
CA ALA A 354 18.28 -22.46 15.81
C ALA A 354 17.58 -22.20 14.47
N SER A 355 17.22 -20.94 14.16
CA SER A 355 16.63 -20.58 12.87
C SER A 355 17.61 -20.85 11.73
N VAL A 356 17.09 -21.37 10.62
CA VAL A 356 17.88 -21.72 9.45
C VAL A 356 17.72 -20.62 8.41
N ALA A 357 18.83 -19.97 8.06
CA ALA A 357 18.85 -19.02 6.96
C ALA A 357 18.40 -19.69 5.65
N PRO A 358 17.59 -19.01 4.82
CA PRO A 358 17.23 -19.55 3.52
C PRO A 358 18.49 -19.76 2.66
N PRO A 359 18.58 -20.83 1.85
CA PRO A 359 19.67 -21.00 0.91
C PRO A 359 19.78 -19.83 -0.06
N ASP A 360 21.00 -19.47 -0.46
CA ASP A 360 21.25 -18.51 -1.53
C ASP A 360 20.44 -18.92 -2.78
N GLY A 361 19.49 -18.07 -3.19
CA GLY A 361 18.51 -18.34 -4.25
C GLY A 361 17.03 -18.38 -3.81
N VAL A 362 16.72 -18.52 -2.51
CA VAL A 362 15.34 -18.39 -1.94
C VAL A 362 15.13 -17.03 -1.26
N VAL A 363 15.99 -16.09 -1.62
CA VAL A 363 16.03 -14.71 -1.13
C VAL A 363 15.09 -13.78 -1.90
N THR A 364 14.16 -14.32 -2.69
CA THR A 364 13.13 -13.57 -3.41
C THR A 364 11.92 -14.49 -3.64
N GLY A 365 10.79 -13.93 -4.10
CA GLY A 365 9.68 -14.76 -4.58
C GLY A 365 10.03 -15.55 -5.85
N GLN A 366 9.21 -16.53 -6.24
CA GLN A 366 9.43 -17.39 -7.44
C GLN A 366 9.71 -16.60 -8.73
N GLN A 367 9.22 -15.36 -8.82
CA GLN A 367 9.44 -14.45 -9.94
C GLN A 367 10.86 -13.88 -10.04
N GLY A 368 11.66 -13.94 -8.98
CA GLY A 368 12.99 -13.31 -8.89
C GLY A 368 14.16 -14.27 -8.87
N SER A 369 13.95 -15.59 -9.00
CA SER A 369 15.04 -16.57 -8.84
C SER A 369 15.84 -16.79 -10.13
N ASP A 370 15.17 -16.91 -11.29
CA ASP A 370 15.79 -16.96 -12.61
C ASP A 370 14.76 -16.77 -13.74
N ALA A 371 15.22 -16.72 -15.00
CA ALA A 371 14.37 -16.51 -16.17
C ALA A 371 13.39 -17.67 -16.47
N ALA A 372 13.68 -18.91 -16.05
CA ALA A 372 12.74 -20.02 -16.19
C ALA A 372 11.63 -19.91 -15.13
N ALA A 373 11.99 -19.55 -13.90
CA ALA A 373 11.06 -19.34 -12.81
C ALA A 373 10.13 -18.14 -13.06
N LEU A 374 10.65 -17.01 -13.56
CA LEU A 374 9.81 -15.88 -13.96
C LEU A 374 8.80 -16.29 -15.04
N ARG A 375 9.23 -17.01 -16.08
CA ARG A 375 8.32 -17.48 -17.14
C ARG A 375 7.25 -18.42 -16.59
N SER A 376 7.65 -19.40 -15.79
CA SER A 376 6.71 -20.31 -15.10
C SER A 376 5.69 -19.55 -14.24
N TRP A 377 6.15 -18.53 -13.53
CA TRP A 377 5.30 -17.67 -12.72
C TRP A 377 4.32 -16.86 -13.58
N LEU A 378 4.78 -16.23 -14.68
CA LEU A 378 3.91 -15.53 -15.63
C LEU A 378 2.88 -16.48 -16.28
N ASP A 379 3.28 -17.68 -16.67
CA ASP A 379 2.39 -18.70 -17.22
C ASP A 379 1.29 -19.10 -16.22
N SER A 380 1.60 -19.12 -14.92
CA SER A 380 0.61 -19.38 -13.87
C SER A 380 -0.45 -18.28 -13.73
N MET A 381 -0.18 -17.07 -14.22
CA MET A 381 -1.09 -15.92 -14.16
C MET A 381 -2.13 -15.88 -15.28
N THR A 382 -2.10 -16.84 -16.19
CA THR A 382 -3.04 -16.91 -17.33
C THR A 382 -4.49 -17.10 -16.89
N VAL A 383 -4.76 -17.56 -15.65
CA VAL A 383 -6.12 -17.80 -15.12
C VAL A 383 -6.33 -17.35 -13.66
N PRO A 384 -5.96 -16.12 -13.28
CA PRO A 384 -6.76 -15.39 -12.30
C PRO A 384 -7.13 -14.00 -12.85
N TRP A 385 -8.42 -13.65 -12.96
CA TRP A 385 -8.86 -12.31 -13.38
C TRP A 385 -9.59 -11.54 -12.27
N TRP A 386 -9.77 -12.15 -11.10
CA TRP A 386 -10.67 -11.63 -10.07
C TRP A 386 -10.23 -10.29 -9.45
N PRO A 387 -8.94 -10.02 -9.13
CA PRO A 387 -8.52 -8.72 -8.61
C PRO A 387 -8.79 -7.64 -9.66
N SER A 388 -8.42 -7.88 -10.92
CA SER A 388 -8.73 -6.98 -12.04
C SER A 388 -10.23 -6.71 -12.20
N ALA A 389 -11.08 -7.75 -12.11
CA ALA A 389 -12.53 -7.57 -12.15
C ALA A 389 -13.09 -6.85 -10.93
N ALA A 390 -12.55 -7.09 -9.74
CA ALA A 390 -12.93 -6.38 -8.52
C ALA A 390 -12.60 -4.89 -8.62
N LEU A 391 -11.40 -4.55 -9.11
CA LEU A 391 -10.99 -3.17 -9.35
C LEU A 391 -11.88 -2.52 -10.42
N LEU A 392 -12.12 -3.19 -11.56
CA LEU A 392 -13.01 -2.68 -12.60
C LEU A 392 -14.44 -2.44 -12.08
N ALA A 393 -15.00 -3.40 -11.35
CA ALA A 393 -16.31 -3.26 -10.72
C ALA A 393 -16.35 -2.10 -9.72
N GLY A 394 -15.28 -1.93 -8.91
CA GLY A 394 -15.11 -0.82 -7.99
C GLY A 394 -15.10 0.53 -8.70
N LEU A 395 -14.31 0.66 -9.78
CA LEU A 395 -14.24 1.85 -10.63
C LEU A 395 -15.61 2.18 -11.24
N LEU A 396 -16.29 1.19 -11.82
CA LEU A 396 -17.62 1.38 -12.43
C LEU A 396 -18.67 1.79 -11.39
N ALA A 397 -18.68 1.15 -10.22
CA ALA A 397 -19.58 1.51 -9.12
C ALA A 397 -19.29 2.95 -8.62
N GLY A 398 -18.02 3.30 -8.45
CA GLY A 398 -17.59 4.64 -8.08
C GLY A 398 -18.01 5.71 -9.09
N ALA A 399 -17.84 5.45 -10.38
CA ALA A 399 -18.28 6.33 -11.46
C ALA A 399 -19.81 6.49 -11.47
N ALA A 400 -20.56 5.39 -11.34
CA ALA A 400 -22.02 5.42 -11.24
C ALA A 400 -22.50 6.25 -10.03
N ALA A 401 -21.77 6.21 -8.92
CA ALA A 401 -22.03 6.99 -7.70
C ALA A 401 -21.78 8.51 -7.86
N LEU A 402 -21.26 8.97 -9.00
CA LEU A 402 -21.20 10.40 -9.36
C LEU A 402 -22.47 10.90 -10.04
N VAL A 403 -23.26 10.00 -10.66
CA VAL A 403 -24.48 10.34 -11.41
C VAL A 403 -25.58 10.80 -10.47
N ALA A 404 -26.05 12.05 -10.64
CA ALA A 404 -27.01 12.69 -9.73
C ALA A 404 -28.27 11.86 -9.43
N ARG A 405 -28.83 11.22 -10.47
CA ARG A 405 -30.03 10.36 -10.35
C ARG A 405 -29.77 9.14 -9.45
N VAL A 406 -28.62 8.48 -9.61
CA VAL A 406 -28.22 7.33 -8.79
C VAL A 406 -28.05 7.75 -7.33
N ARG A 407 -27.38 8.88 -7.10
CA ARG A 407 -27.16 9.42 -5.74
C ARG A 407 -28.45 9.75 -4.99
N ALA A 408 -29.41 10.32 -5.71
CA ALA A 408 -30.70 10.67 -5.13
C ALA A 408 -31.51 9.41 -4.77
N ARG A 409 -31.40 8.36 -5.59
CA ARG A 409 -32.15 7.10 -5.41
C ARG A 409 -31.50 6.15 -4.39
N PHE A 410 -30.17 6.07 -4.35
CA PHE A 410 -29.42 5.12 -3.52
C PHE A 410 -28.30 5.82 -2.72
N PRO A 411 -28.65 6.70 -1.76
CA PRO A 411 -27.67 7.52 -1.06
C PRO A 411 -26.67 6.73 -0.21
N ALA A 412 -27.07 5.61 0.40
CA ALA A 412 -26.17 4.79 1.21
C ALA A 412 -25.24 3.96 0.32
N ALA A 413 -25.79 3.35 -0.74
CA ALA A 413 -24.99 2.60 -1.72
C ALA A 413 -23.94 3.48 -2.39
N THR A 414 -24.32 4.70 -2.74
CA THR A 414 -23.41 5.70 -3.33
C THR A 414 -22.21 6.01 -2.42
N ALA A 415 -22.40 6.06 -1.10
CA ALA A 415 -21.31 6.34 -0.17
C ALA A 415 -20.27 5.20 -0.18
N ALA A 416 -20.74 3.95 -0.09
CA ALA A 416 -19.88 2.77 -0.18
C ALA A 416 -19.17 2.67 -1.54
N ALA A 417 -19.91 2.89 -2.63
CA ALA A 417 -19.40 2.80 -3.99
C ALA A 417 -18.27 3.82 -4.27
N ARG A 418 -18.33 5.02 -3.69
CA ARG A 418 -17.25 6.01 -3.80
C ARG A 418 -15.99 5.58 -3.08
N VAL A 419 -16.13 5.00 -1.90
CA VAL A 419 -14.98 4.46 -1.14
C VAL A 419 -14.36 3.31 -1.94
N GLY A 420 -15.19 2.41 -2.49
CA GLY A 420 -14.73 1.32 -3.37
C GLY A 420 -14.02 1.83 -4.62
N GLY A 421 -14.58 2.82 -5.32
CA GLY A 421 -13.95 3.43 -6.49
C GLY A 421 -12.63 4.14 -6.20
N LEU A 422 -12.53 4.82 -5.03
CA LEU A 422 -11.27 5.41 -4.56
C LEU A 422 -10.22 4.32 -4.31
N CYS A 423 -10.57 3.27 -3.57
CA CYS A 423 -9.65 2.17 -3.28
C CYS A 423 -9.23 1.45 -4.56
N ALA A 424 -10.15 1.26 -5.50
CA ALA A 424 -9.88 0.62 -6.77
C ALA A 424 -8.91 1.42 -7.64
N ALA A 425 -9.15 2.73 -7.78
CA ALA A 425 -8.28 3.63 -8.53
C ALA A 425 -6.88 3.71 -7.90
N THR A 426 -6.80 3.83 -6.58
CA THR A 426 -5.52 3.88 -5.87
C THR A 426 -4.76 2.55 -5.96
N SER A 427 -5.44 1.41 -5.83
CA SER A 427 -4.84 0.08 -5.98
C SER A 427 -4.24 -0.10 -7.38
N LEU A 428 -4.99 0.27 -8.42
CA LEU A 428 -4.52 0.22 -9.80
C LEU A 428 -3.31 1.14 -10.02
N ALA A 429 -3.32 2.35 -9.44
CA ALA A 429 -2.20 3.27 -9.53
C ALA A 429 -0.96 2.77 -8.80
N LEU A 430 -1.09 2.13 -7.63
CA LEU A 430 0.01 1.49 -6.92
C LEU A 430 0.60 0.32 -7.72
N ALA A 431 -0.26 -0.56 -8.25
CA ALA A 431 0.17 -1.69 -9.08
C ALA A 431 0.87 -1.23 -10.37
N GLY A 432 0.32 -0.20 -11.03
CA GLY A 432 0.92 0.40 -12.21
C GLY A 432 2.27 1.06 -11.91
N LEU A 433 2.37 1.81 -10.80
CA LEU A 433 3.64 2.43 -10.41
C LEU A 433 4.71 1.40 -10.06
N ALA A 434 4.33 0.31 -9.37
CA ALA A 434 5.24 -0.77 -9.02
C ALA A 434 5.85 -1.45 -10.26
N VAL A 435 5.03 -1.86 -11.24
CA VAL A 435 5.56 -2.56 -12.42
C VAL A 435 6.33 -1.64 -13.37
N LEU A 436 5.94 -0.36 -13.46
CA LEU A 436 6.65 0.62 -14.29
C LEU A 436 7.93 1.14 -13.64
N GLY A 437 8.03 1.08 -12.31
CA GLY A 437 9.23 1.47 -11.57
C GLY A 437 10.21 0.32 -11.41
N ASP A 438 9.74 -0.82 -10.91
CA ASP A 438 10.56 -1.91 -10.37
C ASP A 438 10.54 -3.17 -11.26
N GLY A 439 9.71 -3.21 -12.30
CA GLY A 439 9.52 -4.38 -13.16
C GLY A 439 8.72 -5.52 -12.48
N TYR A 440 8.91 -6.76 -12.92
CA TYR A 440 8.30 -7.95 -12.31
C TYR A 440 9.10 -8.52 -11.15
N PHE A 441 10.33 -8.06 -10.94
CA PHE A 441 11.13 -8.47 -9.80
C PHE A 441 10.44 -8.11 -8.48
N GLU A 442 10.34 -9.07 -7.55
CA GLU A 442 9.64 -8.93 -6.26
C GLU A 442 8.24 -8.27 -6.32
N ILE A 443 7.56 -8.30 -7.48
CA ILE A 443 6.36 -7.48 -7.70
C ILE A 443 5.26 -7.73 -6.68
N ALA A 444 5.07 -8.97 -6.21
CA ALA A 444 4.13 -9.31 -5.14
C ALA A 444 4.34 -8.50 -3.84
N LYS A 445 5.59 -8.22 -3.47
CA LYS A 445 5.96 -7.37 -2.32
C LYS A 445 5.67 -5.90 -2.63
N HIS A 446 5.97 -5.44 -3.84
CA HIS A 446 5.72 -4.05 -4.25
C HIS A 446 4.23 -3.72 -4.41
N VAL A 447 3.38 -4.70 -4.73
CA VAL A 447 1.92 -4.55 -4.80
C VAL A 447 1.18 -4.99 -3.54
N TRP A 448 1.89 -5.34 -2.47
CA TRP A 448 1.29 -5.79 -1.22
C TRP A 448 0.26 -4.81 -0.65
N LEU A 449 0.56 -3.51 -0.66
CA LEU A 449 -0.38 -2.47 -0.23
C LEU A 449 -1.56 -2.31 -1.20
N ALA A 450 -1.34 -2.55 -2.49
CA ALA A 450 -2.41 -2.58 -3.48
C ALA A 450 -3.38 -3.73 -3.20
N ALA A 451 -2.88 -4.88 -2.70
CA ALA A 451 -3.70 -6.03 -2.31
C ALA A 451 -4.66 -5.71 -1.15
N TYR A 452 -4.22 -4.93 -0.15
CA TYR A 452 -5.11 -4.43 0.90
C TYR A 452 -6.26 -3.58 0.32
N LEU A 453 -5.96 -2.75 -0.68
CA LEU A 453 -6.97 -1.93 -1.36
C LEU A 453 -7.88 -2.74 -2.30
N VAL A 454 -7.42 -3.88 -2.85
CA VAL A 454 -8.28 -4.85 -3.55
C VAL A 454 -9.33 -5.40 -2.58
N ASP A 455 -8.91 -5.91 -1.41
CA ASP A 455 -9.85 -6.46 -0.41
C ASP A 455 -10.83 -5.39 0.09
N THR A 456 -10.31 -4.19 0.34
CA THR A 456 -11.12 -3.02 0.71
C THR A 456 -12.15 -2.69 -0.39
N THR A 457 -11.76 -2.80 -1.67
CA THR A 457 -12.67 -2.61 -2.81
C THR A 457 -13.76 -3.67 -2.84
N VAL A 458 -13.42 -4.95 -2.65
CA VAL A 458 -14.38 -6.05 -2.60
C VAL A 458 -15.40 -5.83 -1.47
N LEU A 459 -14.94 -5.49 -0.27
CA LEU A 459 -15.84 -5.20 0.85
C LEU A 459 -16.71 -3.97 0.60
N ALA A 460 -16.18 -2.94 -0.04
CA ALA A 460 -16.95 -1.77 -0.43
C ALA A 460 -18.04 -2.11 -1.47
N LEU A 461 -17.77 -3.02 -2.41
CA LEU A 461 -18.76 -3.53 -3.37
C LEU A 461 -19.86 -4.32 -2.67
N VAL A 462 -19.50 -5.20 -1.72
CA VAL A 462 -20.49 -5.92 -0.89
C VAL A 462 -21.35 -4.91 -0.10
N ALA A 463 -20.72 -3.93 0.55
CA ALA A 463 -21.44 -2.88 1.27
C ALA A 463 -22.36 -2.05 0.35
N THR A 464 -21.93 -1.80 -0.89
CA THR A 464 -22.72 -1.12 -1.92
C THR A 464 -23.98 -1.92 -2.26
N LEU A 465 -23.85 -3.23 -2.47
CA LEU A 465 -24.99 -4.11 -2.78
C LEU A 465 -25.98 -4.18 -1.61
N VAL A 466 -25.48 -4.39 -0.38
CA VAL A 466 -26.31 -4.43 0.82
C VAL A 466 -27.04 -3.10 1.02
N ALA A 467 -26.33 -1.98 0.94
CA ALA A 467 -26.91 -0.66 1.08
C ALA A 467 -27.92 -0.35 -0.04
N GLY A 468 -27.66 -0.80 -1.28
CA GLY A 468 -28.57 -0.66 -2.42
C GLY A 468 -29.89 -1.40 -2.20
N ALA A 469 -29.83 -2.63 -1.69
CA ALA A 469 -31.02 -3.40 -1.33
C ALA A 469 -31.85 -2.70 -0.22
N LEU A 470 -31.18 -2.13 0.79
CA LEU A 470 -31.84 -1.38 1.88
C LEU A 470 -32.48 -0.08 1.39
N ASP A 471 -31.78 0.69 0.55
CA ASP A 471 -32.31 1.91 -0.06
C ASP A 471 -33.53 1.61 -0.96
N HIS A 472 -33.47 0.51 -1.73
CA HIS A 472 -34.59 0.05 -2.57
C HIS A 472 -35.83 -0.36 -1.74
N ARG A 473 -35.64 -1.08 -0.62
CA ARG A 473 -36.75 -1.44 0.28
C ARG A 473 -37.41 -0.21 0.90
N ARG A 474 -36.61 0.79 1.32
CA ARG A 474 -37.12 2.03 1.90
C ARG A 474 -37.95 2.84 0.91
N THR A 475 -37.52 2.93 -0.35
CA THR A 475 -38.24 3.68 -1.38
C THR A 475 -39.58 3.05 -1.75
N ARG A 476 -39.67 1.71 -1.84
CA ARG A 476 -40.95 1.00 -2.07
C ARG A 476 -41.91 1.08 -0.89
N GLY A 477 -41.43 0.96 0.35
CA GLY A 477 -42.28 1.04 1.54
C GLY A 477 -42.96 2.41 1.74
N VAL A 478 -42.32 3.48 1.27
CA VAL A 478 -42.91 4.84 1.28
C VAL A 478 -43.96 5.02 0.18
N GLN A 479 -43.80 4.35 -0.97
CA GLN A 479 -44.79 4.39 -2.05
C GLN A 479 -46.04 3.56 -1.73
N GLY A 480 -45.90 2.38 -1.11
CA GLY A 480 -47.04 1.55 -0.69
C GLY A 480 -47.94 2.27 0.33
N ARG A 481 -47.36 2.89 1.37
CA ARG A 481 -48.12 3.65 2.37
C ARG A 481 -48.82 4.92 1.84
N ARG A 482 -48.46 5.40 0.66
CA ARG A 482 -49.14 6.52 -0.03
C ARG A 482 -50.23 6.07 -1.00
N ALA A 483 -50.27 4.78 -1.34
CA ALA A 483 -51.35 4.20 -2.12
C ALA A 483 -52.48 3.70 -1.20
N ASP A 484 -52.17 3.39 0.05
CA ASP A 484 -53.11 2.91 1.07
C ASP A 484 -53.66 4.03 1.99
N ALA A 485 -53.28 5.29 1.74
CA ALA A 485 -53.75 6.49 2.45
C ALA A 485 -54.32 7.48 1.44
#